data_AF-R0H6Q1-F1
#
_entry.id   AF-R0H6Q1-F1
#
_cell.length_a   1.000
_cell.length_b   1.000
_cell.length_c   1.000
_cell.angle_alpha   90.00
_cell.angle_beta   90.00
_cell.angle_gamma   90.00
#
_symmetry.space_group_name_H-M   'P 1'
#
loop_
_entity.id
_entity.type
_entity.pdbx_description
1 polymer ?
#
loop_
_entity_poly.entity_id
_entity_poly.type
_entity_poly.pdbx_seq_one_letter_code
_entity_poly.pdbx_strand_id
1 'polypeptide(L)'
;MSRRDSISNLPDEILGKILSLVPTKVAASTSVLSKRWRNLLGLVDNLCLDDSIVFSCPDEEEAAKIRFLDLVDKICALLSNSPMAMIKKLSLCHVPVTPCRKDIQAFVEPCVNRLIWTAMDCGLLELHLHGDPIHCGFFLDRAFLTSNTLVKLTISGDYYLEVDRVFFPALKSLSLFCVMFDCFNHAKFLDGCPVLEELFITEADQWYPPCSSAYVFNESVKRLVVLIDLPDSNQEHHYLMQIDAPSLVYLDYSGYVFPEYSVCDLNLLVEARLSLKLWESTNDYDYSDTDDDVDDNDEVDFYLDFYDPVPKAAIFGDVTALVASISNITTLHLSPDTLEAFQFCCKFMPVFDNLLNLSIESHKEKGWQIMPLLLKSCPNLHTLVFKGLLHKVTNRCGDACACIPRKQRKIVNEEEELCCLWTCQVKILKISEYGGSFQELDQMRHFLGKLECLETVKVGVGADNNDNITVLRANLLALPRLSSECNIEFI
;
A
#
# COMPACT_ATOMS: atom_id res chain seq x y z
N MET A 1 -48.82 27.10 29.03
CA MET A 1 -47.37 27.32 29.24
C MET A 1 -46.65 26.49 28.19
N SER A 2 -46.04 27.14 27.18
CA SER A 2 -45.30 26.43 26.13
C SER A 2 -44.17 25.60 26.76
N ARG A 3 -44.09 24.29 26.44
CA ARG A 3 -42.96 23.43 26.84
C ARG A 3 -41.70 24.07 26.26
N ARG A 4 -40.90 24.71 27.12
CA ARG A 4 -39.62 25.29 26.71
C ARG A 4 -38.73 24.16 26.19
N ASP A 5 -38.21 24.34 25.00
CA ASP A 5 -37.24 23.44 24.41
C ASP A 5 -35.97 23.42 25.28
N SER A 6 -35.66 22.25 25.86
CA SER A 6 -34.52 22.06 26.74
C SER A 6 -33.19 22.23 26.00
N ILE A 7 -33.14 21.92 24.70
CA ILE A 7 -31.91 22.00 23.89
C ILE A 7 -31.55 23.46 23.66
N SER A 8 -32.53 24.31 23.38
CA SER A 8 -32.34 25.75 23.22
C SER A 8 -31.86 26.48 24.49
N ASN A 9 -31.80 25.84 25.67
CA ASN A 9 -31.23 26.43 26.88
C ASN A 9 -29.74 26.11 27.09
N LEU A 10 -29.15 25.20 26.30
CA LEU A 10 -27.74 24.86 26.40
C LEU A 10 -26.86 26.05 25.95
N PRO A 11 -25.64 26.25 26.50
CA PRO A 11 -24.67 27.22 26.01
C PRO A 11 -24.23 26.95 24.56
N ASP A 12 -23.80 27.99 23.85
CA ASP A 12 -23.41 27.90 22.43
C ASP A 12 -22.24 26.94 22.22
N GLU A 13 -21.31 26.87 23.16
CA GLU A 13 -20.15 25.97 23.11
C GLU A 13 -20.55 24.50 23.21
N ILE A 14 -21.60 24.19 23.99
CA ILE A 14 -22.15 22.84 24.10
C ILE A 14 -22.91 22.50 22.82
N LEU A 15 -23.70 23.44 22.29
CA LEU A 15 -24.41 23.24 21.03
C LEU A 15 -23.44 23.04 19.86
N GLY A 16 -22.33 23.80 19.80
CA GLY A 16 -21.28 23.63 18.80
C GLY A 16 -20.64 22.23 18.85
N LYS A 17 -20.34 21.73 20.06
CA LYS A 17 -19.87 20.34 20.25
C LYS A 17 -20.90 19.30 19.81
N ILE A 18 -22.18 19.50 20.11
CA ILE A 18 -23.25 18.59 19.66
C ILE A 18 -23.33 18.60 18.13
N LEU A 19 -23.28 19.77 17.50
CA LEU A 19 -23.31 19.92 16.05
C LEU A 19 -22.08 19.31 15.36
N SER A 20 -20.96 19.23 16.07
CA SER A 20 -19.74 18.59 15.59
C SER A 20 -19.82 17.06 15.55
N LEU A 21 -20.78 16.46 16.26
CA LEU A 21 -21.02 15.02 16.25
C LEU A 21 -21.93 14.56 15.11
N VAL A 22 -22.49 15.50 14.33
CA VAL A 22 -23.35 15.20 13.18
C VAL A 22 -22.68 15.67 11.89
N PRO A 23 -23.04 15.09 10.73
CA PRO A 23 -22.50 15.56 9.45
C PRO A 23 -22.73 17.06 9.23
N THR A 24 -21.77 17.75 8.60
CA THR A 24 -21.82 19.22 8.40
C THR A 24 -23.09 19.68 7.70
N LYS A 25 -23.63 18.89 6.76
CA LYS A 25 -24.94 19.14 6.12
C LYS A 25 -26.09 19.18 7.13
N VAL A 26 -26.11 18.24 8.06
CA VAL A 26 -27.12 18.17 9.12
C VAL A 26 -26.94 19.36 10.06
N ALA A 27 -25.71 19.65 10.48
CA ALA A 27 -25.40 20.80 11.31
C ALA A 27 -25.83 22.12 10.67
N ALA A 28 -25.51 22.34 9.39
CA ALA A 28 -25.90 23.52 8.63
C ALA A 28 -27.42 23.65 8.48
N SER A 29 -28.16 22.53 8.35
CA SER A 29 -29.62 22.56 8.25
C SER A 29 -30.31 23.09 9.51
N THR A 30 -29.67 22.95 10.68
CA THR A 30 -30.17 23.53 11.94
C THR A 30 -30.19 25.07 11.95
N SER A 31 -29.51 25.72 11.01
CA SER A 31 -29.48 27.19 10.89
C SER A 31 -30.84 27.83 10.61
N VAL A 32 -31.84 27.04 10.19
CA VAL A 32 -33.22 27.49 9.97
C VAL A 32 -34.03 27.61 11.26
N LEU A 33 -33.57 26.97 12.35
CA LEU A 33 -34.32 26.89 13.62
C LEU A 33 -34.44 28.27 14.30
N SER A 34 -33.39 29.08 14.27
CA SER A 34 -33.42 30.46 14.76
C SER A 34 -32.17 31.26 14.36
N LYS A 35 -32.17 32.57 14.63
CA LYS A 35 -30.99 33.44 14.44
C LYS A 35 -29.77 32.97 15.25
N ARG A 36 -29.98 32.40 16.44
CA ARG A 36 -28.91 31.85 17.29
C ARG A 36 -28.25 30.65 16.61
N TRP A 37 -29.07 29.69 16.18
CA TRP A 37 -28.60 28.45 15.55
C TRP A 37 -27.89 28.70 14.22
N ARG A 38 -28.21 29.79 13.52
CA ARG A 38 -27.50 30.23 12.32
C ARG A 38 -26.01 30.50 12.54
N ASN A 39 -25.63 30.95 13.74
CA ASN A 39 -24.26 31.34 14.06
C ASN A 39 -23.45 30.19 14.70
N LEU A 40 -24.12 29.10 15.12
CA LEU A 40 -23.48 27.97 15.80
C LEU A 40 -22.55 27.17 14.88
N LEU A 41 -22.73 27.25 13.56
CA LEU A 41 -21.88 26.53 12.60
C LEU A 41 -20.40 26.97 12.70
N GLY A 42 -20.14 28.22 13.12
CA GLY A 42 -18.77 28.70 13.37
C GLY A 42 -18.11 28.15 14.63
N LEU A 43 -18.85 27.39 15.47
CA LEU A 43 -18.36 26.72 16.68
C LEU A 43 -18.16 25.22 16.47
N VAL A 44 -18.38 24.72 15.26
CA VAL A 44 -18.16 23.32 14.91
C VAL A 44 -16.67 23.09 14.73
N ASP A 45 -16.13 22.04 15.35
CA ASP A 45 -14.70 21.72 15.27
C ASP A 45 -14.33 20.86 14.05
N ASN A 46 -15.32 20.24 13.38
CA ASN A 46 -15.15 19.40 12.20
C ASN A 46 -16.06 19.87 11.06
N LEU A 47 -15.48 20.44 10.00
CA LEU A 47 -16.21 20.80 8.78
C LEU A 47 -15.83 19.87 7.64
N CYS A 48 -16.83 19.22 7.05
CA CYS A 48 -16.71 18.45 5.83
C CYS A 48 -17.61 19.08 4.76
N LEU A 49 -16.99 19.56 3.69
CA LEU A 49 -17.67 20.09 2.51
C LEU A 49 -17.51 19.08 1.38
N ASP A 50 -18.61 18.55 0.90
CA ASP A 50 -18.69 17.58 -0.20
C ASP A 50 -19.72 18.08 -1.21
N ASP A 51 -19.52 17.84 -2.51
CA ASP A 51 -20.44 18.23 -3.59
C ASP A 51 -21.84 17.63 -3.37
N SER A 52 -21.94 16.47 -2.69
CA SER A 52 -23.21 15.87 -2.26
C SER A 52 -24.03 16.71 -1.27
N ILE A 53 -23.44 17.76 -0.69
CA ILE A 53 -24.15 18.75 0.12
C ILE A 53 -25.14 19.53 -0.75
N VAL A 54 -24.85 19.66 -2.05
CA VAL A 54 -25.64 20.43 -3.01
C VAL A 54 -26.29 19.49 -4.03
N PHE A 55 -27.29 18.71 -3.57
CA PHE A 55 -28.15 17.93 -4.47
C PHE A 55 -28.57 18.76 -5.68
N SER A 56 -28.26 18.25 -6.87
CA SER A 56 -28.80 18.79 -8.12
C SER A 56 -29.14 17.62 -9.04
N CYS A 57 -30.36 17.65 -9.59
CA CYS A 57 -30.64 16.91 -10.82
C CYS A 57 -29.62 17.34 -11.89
N PRO A 58 -29.32 16.50 -12.89
CA PRO A 58 -28.34 16.81 -13.95
C PRO A 58 -28.56 18.17 -14.64
N ASP A 59 -29.77 18.71 -14.59
CA ASP A 59 -30.16 19.98 -15.22
C ASP A 59 -29.83 21.26 -14.39
N GLU A 60 -29.23 21.15 -13.18
CA GLU A 60 -29.00 22.27 -12.24
C GLU A 60 -27.54 22.45 -11.75
N GLU A 61 -26.54 22.00 -12.52
CA GLU A 61 -25.11 22.02 -12.13
C GLU A 61 -24.61 23.43 -11.71
N GLU A 62 -24.96 24.47 -12.47
CA GLU A 62 -24.54 25.85 -12.18
C GLU A 62 -25.18 26.43 -10.91
N ALA A 63 -26.44 26.10 -10.65
CA ALA A 63 -27.10 26.48 -9.41
C ALA A 63 -26.46 25.77 -8.20
N ALA A 64 -25.97 24.55 -8.39
CA ALA A 64 -25.22 23.82 -7.38
C ALA A 64 -23.93 24.55 -6.97
N LYS A 65 -23.15 24.96 -7.97
CA LYS A 65 -21.89 25.68 -7.79
C LYS A 65 -22.09 27.00 -7.04
N ILE A 66 -23.09 27.78 -7.42
CA ILE A 66 -23.41 29.04 -6.73
C ILE A 66 -23.78 28.78 -5.27
N ARG A 67 -24.63 27.77 -5.00
CA ARG A 67 -24.99 27.38 -3.63
C ARG A 67 -23.77 26.93 -2.81
N PHE A 68 -22.82 26.24 -3.43
CA PHE A 68 -21.54 25.87 -2.80
C PHE A 68 -20.71 27.11 -2.46
N LEU A 69 -20.55 28.04 -3.39
CA LEU A 69 -19.81 29.29 -3.15
C LEU A 69 -20.43 30.14 -2.04
N ASP A 70 -21.76 30.30 -2.05
CA ASP A 70 -22.49 31.01 -1.00
C ASP A 70 -22.28 30.35 0.38
N LEU A 71 -22.22 29.02 0.42
CA LEU A 71 -21.94 28.27 1.63
C LEU A 71 -20.50 28.50 2.11
N VAL A 72 -19.52 28.40 1.22
CA VAL A 72 -18.09 28.66 1.51
C VAL A 72 -17.91 30.07 2.06
N ASP A 73 -18.51 31.08 1.43
CA ASP A 73 -18.45 32.47 1.86
C ASP A 73 -19.07 32.69 3.24
N LYS A 74 -20.22 32.07 3.47
CA LYS A 74 -20.88 32.12 4.78
C LYS A 74 -20.02 31.47 5.86
N ILE A 75 -19.38 30.34 5.57
CA ILE A 75 -18.48 29.66 6.51
C ILE A 75 -17.25 30.53 6.77
N CYS A 76 -16.60 31.08 5.73
CA CYS A 76 -15.50 32.03 5.89
C CYS A 76 -15.89 33.19 6.81
N ALA A 77 -17.05 33.81 6.54
CA ALA A 77 -17.54 34.91 7.36
C ALA A 77 -17.82 34.50 8.82
N LEU A 78 -18.29 33.27 9.06
CA LEU A 78 -18.51 32.76 10.41
C LEU A 78 -17.19 32.51 11.16
N LEU A 79 -16.18 31.97 10.47
CA LEU A 79 -14.86 31.73 11.04
C LEU A 79 -14.13 33.05 11.34
N SER A 80 -14.11 34.00 10.39
CA SER A 80 -13.43 35.29 10.57
C SER A 80 -14.06 36.17 11.65
N ASN A 81 -15.38 36.11 11.86
CA ASN A 81 -16.08 36.97 12.81
C ASN A 81 -16.26 36.35 14.20
N SER A 82 -15.83 35.10 14.41
CA SER A 82 -15.97 34.40 15.68
C SER A 82 -14.62 34.30 16.41
N PRO A 83 -14.38 35.08 17.48
CA PRO A 83 -13.16 34.95 18.27
C PRO A 83 -13.07 33.60 19.03
N MET A 84 -14.12 32.77 18.97
CA MET A 84 -14.17 31.43 19.54
C MET A 84 -14.19 30.32 18.47
N ALA A 85 -13.94 30.65 17.20
CA ALA A 85 -13.80 29.64 16.16
C ALA A 85 -12.64 28.69 16.50
N MET A 86 -12.96 27.41 16.72
CA MET A 86 -11.99 26.35 17.01
C MET A 86 -12.12 25.22 15.99
N ILE A 87 -12.10 25.58 14.69
CA ILE A 87 -12.07 24.56 13.66
C ILE A 87 -10.76 23.77 13.82
N LYS A 88 -10.89 22.47 14.08
CA LYS A 88 -9.74 21.56 14.23
C LYS A 88 -9.52 20.77 12.95
N LYS A 89 -10.60 20.48 12.22
CA LYS A 89 -10.58 19.67 11.02
C LYS A 89 -11.39 20.31 9.90
N LEU A 90 -10.78 20.39 8.72
CA LEU A 90 -11.43 20.80 7.49
C LEU A 90 -11.20 19.70 6.45
N SER A 91 -12.29 19.22 5.86
CA SER A 91 -12.29 18.30 4.73
C SER A 91 -13.02 18.95 3.56
N LEU A 92 -12.35 19.05 2.43
CA LEU A 92 -12.92 19.53 1.17
C LEU A 92 -12.89 18.36 0.18
N CYS A 93 -14.07 17.89 -0.21
CA CYS A 93 -14.26 16.77 -1.11
C CYS A 93 -14.99 17.23 -2.37
N HIS A 94 -14.55 16.74 -3.53
CA HIS A 94 -15.23 16.97 -4.80
C HIS A 94 -15.54 18.45 -5.02
N VAL A 95 -14.53 19.32 -4.89
CA VAL A 95 -14.68 20.75 -5.21
C VAL A 95 -15.19 20.82 -6.66
N PRO A 96 -16.29 21.54 -6.94
CA PRO A 96 -16.88 21.50 -8.27
C PRO A 96 -15.92 22.10 -9.29
N VAL A 97 -15.35 21.24 -10.14
CA VAL A 97 -14.48 21.63 -11.25
C VAL A 97 -15.21 21.37 -12.56
N THR A 98 -15.25 22.38 -13.44
CA THR A 98 -15.84 22.23 -14.79
C THR A 98 -14.72 22.10 -15.82
N PRO A 99 -14.57 20.96 -16.52
CA PRO A 99 -13.45 20.72 -17.42
C PRO A 99 -13.40 21.66 -18.65
N CYS A 100 -14.48 22.39 -18.96
CA CYS A 100 -14.61 23.16 -20.21
C CYS A 100 -14.81 24.67 -20.03
N ARG A 101 -14.76 25.22 -18.80
CA ARG A 101 -15.15 26.62 -18.51
C ARG A 101 -14.19 27.29 -17.52
N LYS A 102 -13.05 27.79 -18.04
CA LYS A 102 -12.03 28.54 -17.27
C LYS A 102 -12.59 29.79 -16.57
N ASP A 103 -13.72 30.32 -17.02
CA ASP A 103 -14.40 31.49 -16.48
C ASP A 103 -14.99 31.25 -15.09
N ILE A 104 -15.50 30.05 -14.79
CA ILE A 104 -16.11 29.72 -13.47
C ILE A 104 -15.04 29.27 -12.47
N GLN A 105 -14.02 28.53 -12.93
CA GLN A 105 -12.89 28.10 -12.11
C GLN A 105 -12.16 29.29 -11.47
N ALA A 106 -12.04 30.41 -12.20
CA ALA A 106 -11.45 31.65 -11.71
C ALA A 106 -12.19 32.26 -10.49
N PHE A 107 -13.44 31.87 -10.23
CA PHE A 107 -14.20 32.32 -9.04
C PHE A 107 -14.18 31.29 -7.90
N VAL A 108 -14.12 29.99 -8.21
CA VAL A 108 -14.13 28.93 -7.20
C VAL A 108 -12.79 28.85 -6.47
N GLU A 109 -11.68 28.88 -7.20
CA GLU A 109 -10.34 28.75 -6.62
C GLU A 109 -10.07 29.82 -5.55
N PRO A 110 -10.28 31.14 -5.78
CA PRO A 110 -10.01 32.15 -4.77
C PRO A 110 -10.89 32.02 -3.51
N CYS A 111 -12.13 31.54 -3.65
CA CYS A 111 -13.05 31.36 -2.52
C CYS A 111 -12.65 30.17 -1.66
N VAL A 112 -12.34 29.02 -2.28
CA VAL A 112 -11.82 27.84 -1.58
C VAL A 112 -10.49 28.15 -0.92
N ASN A 113 -9.62 28.85 -1.65
CA ASN A 113 -8.34 29.32 -1.15
C ASN A 113 -8.54 30.17 0.12
N ARG A 114 -9.41 31.19 0.07
CA ARG A 114 -9.74 32.02 1.25
C ARG A 114 -10.28 31.21 2.44
N LEU A 115 -11.07 30.16 2.20
CA LEU A 115 -11.57 29.29 3.27
C LEU A 115 -10.44 28.54 3.95
N ILE A 116 -9.55 27.91 3.18
CA ILE A 116 -8.41 27.16 3.71
C ILE A 116 -7.53 28.11 4.53
N TRP A 117 -7.21 29.29 4.00
CA TRP A 117 -6.48 30.35 4.71
C TRP A 117 -7.12 30.68 6.06
N THR A 118 -8.41 31.01 6.04
CA THR A 118 -9.14 31.39 7.25
C THR A 118 -9.15 30.27 8.28
N ALA A 119 -9.32 29.02 7.84
CA ALA A 119 -9.28 27.86 8.72
C ALA A 119 -7.89 27.65 9.34
N MET A 120 -6.82 27.82 8.55
CA MET A 120 -5.43 27.72 9.00
C MET A 120 -5.11 28.79 10.06
N ASP A 121 -5.54 30.03 9.86
CA ASP A 121 -5.39 31.13 10.84
C ASP A 121 -6.14 30.85 12.15
N CYS A 122 -7.20 30.04 12.13
CA CYS A 122 -7.89 29.59 13.33
C CYS A 122 -7.17 28.45 14.09
N GLY A 123 -5.98 28.03 13.65
CA GLY A 123 -5.20 26.98 14.30
C GLY A 123 -5.63 25.56 13.93
N LEU A 124 -5.94 25.34 12.64
CA LEU A 124 -6.33 24.04 12.09
C LEU A 124 -5.29 22.95 12.42
N LEU A 125 -5.76 21.76 12.78
CA LEU A 125 -4.93 20.59 13.10
C LEU A 125 -4.93 19.55 11.98
N GLU A 126 -6.05 19.36 11.30
CA GLU A 126 -6.23 18.40 10.22
C GLU A 126 -6.83 19.07 8.97
N LEU A 127 -6.16 18.90 7.83
CA LEU A 127 -6.63 19.36 6.53
C LEU A 127 -6.69 18.19 5.55
N HIS A 128 -7.84 17.97 4.94
CA HIS A 128 -8.03 16.98 3.90
C HIS A 128 -8.58 17.63 2.63
N LEU A 129 -7.84 17.51 1.54
CA LEU A 129 -8.18 18.03 0.23
C LEU A 129 -8.34 16.84 -0.72
N HIS A 130 -9.56 16.62 -1.18
CA HIS A 130 -9.91 15.54 -2.10
C HIS A 130 -10.50 16.15 -3.38
N GLY A 131 -9.68 16.19 -4.41
CA GLY A 131 -10.03 16.58 -5.77
C GLY A 131 -10.49 15.39 -6.61
N ASP A 132 -11.07 15.70 -7.76
CA ASP A 132 -11.42 14.70 -8.77
C ASP A 132 -10.14 14.25 -9.51
N PRO A 133 -9.85 12.94 -9.60
CA PRO A 133 -8.67 12.43 -10.30
C PRO A 133 -8.72 12.59 -11.83
N ILE A 134 -9.86 12.91 -12.44
CA ILE A 134 -10.06 12.84 -13.90
C ILE A 134 -10.14 14.25 -14.54
N HIS A 135 -10.37 15.30 -13.75
CA HIS A 135 -10.78 16.61 -14.29
C HIS A 135 -10.03 17.80 -13.68
N CYS A 136 -9.10 18.33 -14.48
CA CYS A 136 -8.53 19.68 -14.45
C CYS A 136 -7.99 20.19 -13.10
N GLY A 137 -6.67 20.09 -12.95
CA GLY A 137 -5.80 20.91 -12.13
C GLY A 137 -6.41 22.03 -11.32
N PHE A 138 -6.49 21.84 -10.00
CA PHE A 138 -6.81 22.90 -9.05
C PHE A 138 -5.51 23.55 -8.55
N PHE A 139 -5.37 24.86 -8.74
CA PHE A 139 -4.18 25.60 -8.26
C PHE A 139 -4.35 26.03 -6.80
N LEU A 140 -3.54 25.44 -5.93
CA LEU A 140 -3.38 25.90 -4.56
C LEU A 140 -2.31 26.99 -4.52
N ASP A 141 -2.70 28.18 -4.06
CA ASP A 141 -1.81 29.33 -3.85
C ASP A 141 -0.58 29.00 -2.97
N ARG A 142 0.54 29.64 -3.29
CA ARG A 142 1.88 29.40 -2.74
C ARG A 142 1.91 29.44 -1.22
N ALA A 143 1.09 30.31 -0.62
CA ALA A 143 1.22 30.59 0.79
C ALA A 143 0.36 29.66 1.69
N PHE A 144 -0.35 28.67 1.10
CA PHE A 144 -0.98 27.55 1.81
C PHE A 144 -0.01 26.61 2.52
N LEU A 145 1.23 26.59 2.07
CA LEU A 145 2.21 25.61 2.50
C LEU A 145 2.89 26.00 3.82
N THR A 146 2.26 26.86 4.63
CA THR A 146 2.80 27.33 5.90
C THR A 146 1.77 27.25 7.02
N SER A 147 2.05 26.45 8.06
CA SER A 147 1.25 26.42 9.30
C SER A 147 2.02 25.81 10.46
N ASN A 148 1.93 26.46 11.61
CA ASN A 148 2.58 26.01 12.84
C ASN A 148 1.73 25.03 13.67
N THR A 149 0.47 24.82 13.29
CA THR A 149 -0.49 24.00 14.06
C THR A 149 -0.89 22.72 13.35
N LEU A 150 -0.73 22.65 12.03
CA LEU A 150 -1.20 21.52 11.23
C LEU A 150 -0.40 20.26 11.58
N VAL A 151 -1.11 19.21 12.01
CA VAL A 151 -0.54 17.92 12.43
C VAL A 151 -0.75 16.85 11.36
N LYS A 152 -1.86 16.93 10.62
CA LYS A 152 -2.20 15.98 9.54
C LYS A 152 -2.65 16.68 8.28
N LEU A 153 -2.08 16.27 7.15
CA LEU A 153 -2.40 16.79 5.83
C LEU A 153 -2.67 15.63 4.87
N THR A 154 -3.79 15.69 4.17
CA THR A 154 -4.12 14.77 3.08
C THR A 154 -4.42 15.57 1.83
N ILE A 155 -3.76 15.23 0.72
CA ILE A 155 -4.00 15.81 -0.59
C ILE A 155 -4.23 14.65 -1.55
N SER A 156 -5.33 14.70 -2.30
CA SER A 156 -5.75 13.65 -3.21
C SER A 156 -6.29 14.23 -4.50
N GLY A 157 -5.91 13.70 -5.65
CA GLY A 157 -6.37 14.15 -6.97
C GLY A 157 -5.47 15.22 -7.60
N ASP A 158 -5.89 15.75 -8.74
CA ASP A 158 -5.11 16.64 -9.64
C ASP A 158 -4.96 18.06 -9.06
N TYR A 159 -4.19 18.19 -7.98
CA TYR A 159 -3.78 19.46 -7.40
C TYR A 159 -2.42 19.88 -7.93
N TYR A 160 -2.34 21.10 -8.46
CA TYR A 160 -1.06 21.74 -8.82
C TYR A 160 -0.59 22.61 -7.66
N LEU A 161 0.56 22.24 -7.11
CA LEU A 161 1.19 22.92 -5.99
C LEU A 161 2.46 23.60 -6.47
N GLU A 162 2.49 24.93 -6.45
CA GLU A 162 3.72 25.69 -6.72
C GLU A 162 4.54 25.81 -5.43
N VAL A 163 5.61 25.02 -5.33
CA VAL A 163 6.38 24.85 -4.08
C VAL A 163 7.58 25.81 -4.02
N ASP A 164 7.31 27.05 -3.58
CA ASP A 164 8.35 28.04 -3.29
C ASP A 164 8.83 27.98 -1.82
N ARG A 165 7.89 27.88 -0.86
CA ARG A 165 8.18 27.84 0.58
C ARG A 165 7.18 26.92 1.30
N VAL A 166 7.68 25.81 1.85
CA VAL A 166 6.90 24.91 2.71
C VAL A 166 7.44 24.98 4.12
N PHE A 167 6.54 25.13 5.09
CA PHE A 167 6.88 25.16 6.49
C PHE A 167 5.75 24.63 7.36
N PHE A 168 5.84 23.35 7.70
CA PHE A 168 4.91 22.63 8.56
C PHE A 168 5.65 22.01 9.76
N PRO A 169 6.10 22.82 10.73
CA PRO A 169 6.94 22.37 11.84
C PRO A 169 6.22 21.45 12.85
N ALA A 170 4.91 21.26 12.74
CA ALA A 170 4.10 20.39 13.60
C ALA A 170 3.51 19.16 12.87
N LEU A 171 3.75 19.03 11.56
CA LEU A 171 3.12 18.01 10.73
C LEU A 171 3.75 16.64 10.96
N LYS A 172 2.94 15.69 11.41
CA LYS A 172 3.35 14.33 11.75
C LYS A 172 2.88 13.29 10.74
N SER A 173 1.79 13.56 10.03
CA SER A 173 1.18 12.60 9.10
C SER A 173 0.83 13.29 7.79
N LEU A 174 1.42 12.82 6.69
CA LEU A 174 1.21 13.33 5.34
C LEU A 174 0.72 12.20 4.44
N SER A 175 -0.35 12.46 3.69
CA SER A 175 -0.87 11.52 2.70
C SER A 175 -1.08 12.19 1.35
N LEU A 176 -0.43 11.66 0.32
CA LEU A 176 -0.45 12.15 -1.05
C LEU A 176 -1.04 11.05 -1.95
N PHE A 177 -2.20 11.30 -2.55
CA PHE A 177 -2.88 10.34 -3.43
C PHE A 177 -3.04 10.91 -4.84
N CYS A 178 -2.27 10.42 -5.80
CA CYS A 178 -2.25 10.88 -7.18
C CYS A 178 -2.08 12.40 -7.30
N VAL A 179 -1.14 12.96 -6.53
CA VAL A 179 -0.82 14.39 -6.54
C VAL A 179 0.28 14.67 -7.54
N MET A 180 0.13 15.72 -8.33
CA MET A 180 1.09 16.10 -9.35
C MET A 180 2.22 16.96 -8.79
N PHE A 181 3.35 16.32 -8.50
CA PHE A 181 4.62 16.99 -8.21
C PHE A 181 5.65 16.67 -9.27
N ASP A 182 6.47 17.65 -9.66
CA ASP A 182 7.80 17.32 -10.17
C ASP A 182 8.73 16.91 -9.02
N CYS A 183 9.81 16.20 -9.33
CA CYS A 183 10.74 15.67 -8.31
C CYS A 183 11.32 16.76 -7.39
N PHE A 184 11.48 17.99 -7.89
CA PHE A 184 12.08 19.10 -7.14
C PHE A 184 11.09 19.70 -6.13
N ASN A 185 9.85 19.89 -6.55
CA ASN A 185 8.77 20.38 -5.71
C ASN A 185 8.38 19.36 -4.64
N HIS A 186 8.41 18.06 -4.96
CA HIS A 186 8.20 17.00 -3.96
C HIS A 186 9.27 17.03 -2.86
N ALA A 187 10.56 17.09 -3.24
CA ALA A 187 11.66 17.13 -2.28
C ALA A 187 11.55 18.35 -1.34
N LYS A 188 11.34 19.55 -1.90
CA LYS A 188 11.14 20.77 -1.11
C LYS A 188 9.94 20.68 -0.16
N PHE A 189 8.88 19.99 -0.59
CA PHE A 189 7.69 19.83 0.23
C PHE A 189 7.98 18.97 1.46
N LEU A 190 8.69 17.86 1.28
CA LEU A 190 9.13 17.00 2.38
C LEU A 190 10.14 17.70 3.29
N ASP A 191 11.07 18.47 2.74
CA ASP A 191 12.04 19.27 3.53
C ASP A 191 11.35 20.29 4.45
N GLY A 192 10.20 20.82 4.03
CA GLY A 192 9.38 21.72 4.84
C GLY A 192 8.66 21.06 6.02
N CYS A 193 8.76 19.73 6.16
CA CYS A 193 8.07 18.91 7.16
C CYS A 193 9.09 18.20 8.09
N PRO A 194 9.73 18.91 9.03
CA PRO A 194 10.89 18.40 9.77
C PRO A 194 10.57 17.40 10.91
N VAL A 195 9.29 17.21 11.24
CA VAL A 195 8.84 16.30 12.33
C VAL A 195 7.88 15.22 11.83
N LEU A 196 7.92 14.95 10.52
CA LEU A 196 7.02 14.02 9.85
C LEU A 196 7.29 12.59 10.32
N GLU A 197 6.29 11.91 10.87
CA GLU A 197 6.43 10.54 11.37
C GLU A 197 5.87 9.51 10.38
N GLU A 198 4.79 9.86 9.67
CA GLU A 198 4.10 8.99 8.73
C GLU A 198 3.96 9.65 7.35
N LEU A 199 4.38 8.93 6.31
CA LEU A 199 4.25 9.34 4.92
C LEU A 199 3.54 8.25 4.12
N PHE A 200 2.47 8.63 3.44
CA PHE A 200 1.71 7.77 2.55
C PHE A 200 1.70 8.38 1.16
N ILE A 201 2.14 7.62 0.16
CA ILE A 201 2.18 8.03 -1.24
C ILE A 201 1.44 6.98 -2.06
N THR A 202 0.51 7.42 -2.88
CA THR A 202 -0.14 6.57 -3.88
C THR A 202 -0.07 7.25 -5.23
N GLU A 203 0.38 6.53 -6.25
CA GLU A 203 0.44 7.02 -7.62
C GLU A 203 -0.19 5.97 -8.55
N ALA A 204 -1.21 6.40 -9.29
CA ALA A 204 -1.93 5.57 -10.24
C ALA A 204 -2.25 6.33 -11.54
N ASP A 205 -1.63 7.50 -11.73
CA ASP A 205 -1.83 8.31 -12.93
C ASP A 205 -0.95 7.79 -14.08
N GLN A 206 -1.60 7.29 -15.13
CA GLN A 206 -0.94 6.71 -16.30
C GLN A 206 -0.31 7.77 -17.23
N TRP A 207 -0.62 9.05 -17.06
CA TRP A 207 -0.16 10.11 -17.96
C TRP A 207 1.22 10.67 -17.61
N TYR A 208 1.70 10.46 -16.38
CA TYR A 208 2.95 11.03 -15.90
C TYR A 208 3.84 10.01 -15.18
N PRO A 209 5.17 10.11 -15.31
CA PRO A 209 6.10 9.28 -14.56
C PRO A 209 5.90 9.41 -13.05
N PRO A 210 6.13 8.33 -12.29
CA PRO A 210 6.17 8.40 -10.84
C PRO A 210 7.30 9.34 -10.39
N CYS A 211 6.97 10.40 -9.65
CA CYS A 211 7.93 11.39 -9.16
C CYS A 211 7.95 11.45 -7.63
N SER A 212 6.78 11.46 -6.99
CA SER A 212 6.69 11.52 -5.52
C SER A 212 7.08 10.17 -4.91
N SER A 213 6.65 9.08 -5.54
CA SER A 213 6.99 7.73 -5.08
C SER A 213 8.46 7.36 -5.35
N ALA A 214 9.07 7.93 -6.40
CA ALA A 214 10.42 7.60 -6.83
C ALA A 214 11.53 8.33 -6.04
N TYR A 215 11.22 9.43 -5.36
CA TYR A 215 12.21 10.25 -4.65
C TYR A 215 11.71 10.60 -3.25
N VAL A 216 12.02 9.76 -2.28
CA VAL A 216 11.61 9.94 -0.89
C VAL A 216 12.83 10.28 -0.03
N PHE A 217 12.93 11.54 0.35
CA PHE A 217 13.99 12.06 1.24
C PHE A 217 13.35 12.72 2.46
N ASN A 218 13.54 12.15 3.65
CA ASN A 218 13.13 12.81 4.89
C ASN A 218 13.81 12.19 6.12
N GLU A 219 14.47 13.01 6.94
CA GLU A 219 15.21 12.53 8.11
C GLU A 219 14.32 12.04 9.26
N SER A 220 13.05 12.48 9.31
CA SER A 220 12.16 12.26 10.45
C SER A 220 11.16 11.10 10.28
N VAL A 221 10.89 10.70 9.04
CA VAL A 221 9.87 9.68 8.72
C VAL A 221 10.20 8.34 9.37
N LYS A 222 9.23 7.79 10.11
CA LYS A 222 9.32 6.49 10.78
C LYS A 222 8.52 5.41 10.07
N ARG A 223 7.43 5.80 9.38
CA ARG A 223 6.53 4.89 8.68
C ARG A 223 6.28 5.40 7.26
N LEU A 224 6.71 4.61 6.28
CA LEU A 224 6.55 4.92 4.85
C LEU A 224 5.65 3.87 4.20
N VAL A 225 4.63 4.33 3.48
CA VAL A 225 3.77 3.51 2.62
C VAL A 225 3.78 4.08 1.21
N VAL A 226 4.19 3.29 0.24
CA VAL A 226 4.27 3.67 -1.17
C VAL A 226 3.49 2.65 -1.99
N LEU A 227 2.47 3.10 -2.72
CA LEU A 227 1.62 2.28 -3.57
C LEU A 227 1.63 2.84 -5.00
N ILE A 228 2.21 2.10 -5.94
CA ILE A 228 2.32 2.48 -7.35
C ILE A 228 1.53 1.49 -8.19
N ASP A 229 0.56 1.97 -8.96
CA ASP A 229 -0.24 1.13 -9.86
C ASP A 229 -0.29 1.74 -11.28
N LEU A 230 0.69 1.38 -12.10
CA LEU A 230 0.92 1.92 -13.45
C LEU A 230 1.00 0.79 -14.49
N PRO A 231 -0.11 0.12 -14.82
CA PRO A 231 -0.08 -1.08 -15.69
C PRO A 231 0.26 -0.78 -17.16
N ASP A 232 -0.05 0.43 -17.64
CA ASP A 232 0.04 0.80 -19.05
C ASP A 232 1.19 1.79 -19.36
N SER A 233 2.03 2.14 -18.38
CA SER A 233 3.15 3.05 -18.64
C SER A 233 4.25 2.33 -19.43
N ASN A 234 4.57 2.83 -20.62
CA ASN A 234 5.62 2.29 -21.49
C ASN A 234 6.93 2.09 -20.70
N GLN A 235 7.69 1.03 -21.02
CA GLN A 235 9.00 0.66 -20.44
C GLN A 235 10.11 1.73 -20.55
N GLU A 236 9.79 2.95 -21.00
CA GLU A 236 10.71 4.06 -21.26
C GLU A 236 11.03 4.91 -20.02
N HIS A 237 10.45 4.58 -18.86
CA HIS A 237 10.73 5.25 -17.60
C HIS A 237 12.08 4.80 -17.02
N HIS A 238 13.17 5.40 -17.52
CA HIS A 238 14.54 5.27 -17.00
C HIS A 238 14.77 5.93 -15.62
N TYR A 239 13.75 5.99 -14.77
CA TYR A 239 13.86 6.59 -13.46
C TYR A 239 14.41 5.57 -12.45
N LEU A 240 15.24 6.04 -11.54
CA LEU A 240 15.71 5.26 -10.41
C LEU A 240 14.80 5.51 -9.21
N MET A 241 14.59 4.49 -8.38
CA MET A 241 13.90 4.62 -7.11
C MET A 241 14.91 5.02 -6.04
N GLN A 242 14.77 6.20 -5.43
CA GLN A 242 15.61 6.68 -4.34
C GLN A 242 14.84 6.83 -3.03
N ILE A 243 15.33 6.13 -2.00
CA ILE A 243 14.79 6.22 -0.64
C ILE A 243 15.94 6.55 0.30
N ASP A 244 15.82 7.69 0.97
CA ASP A 244 16.75 8.17 1.99
C ASP A 244 15.95 8.63 3.22
N ALA A 245 15.84 7.72 4.18
CA ALA A 245 15.00 7.90 5.36
C ALA A 245 15.68 7.25 6.59
N PRO A 246 16.68 7.93 7.21
CA PRO A 246 17.49 7.37 8.29
C PRO A 246 16.71 6.95 9.54
N SER A 247 15.55 7.57 9.78
CA SER A 247 14.68 7.25 10.92
C SER A 247 13.61 6.20 10.62
N LEU A 248 13.62 5.58 9.44
CA LEU A 248 12.56 4.68 8.99
C LEU A 248 12.56 3.38 9.79
N VAL A 249 11.40 3.00 10.34
CA VAL A 249 11.19 1.79 11.16
C VAL A 249 10.27 0.79 10.44
N TYR A 250 9.33 1.28 9.63
CA TYR A 250 8.39 0.47 8.87
C TYR A 250 8.31 0.94 7.42
N LEU A 251 8.44 0.00 6.49
CA LEU A 251 8.30 0.19 5.05
C LEU A 251 7.21 -0.72 4.49
N ASP A 252 6.26 -0.15 3.74
CA ASP A 252 5.27 -0.88 2.95
C ASP A 252 5.33 -0.37 1.51
N TYR A 253 5.92 -1.17 0.64
CA TYR A 253 6.23 -0.77 -0.73
C TYR A 253 5.54 -1.73 -1.71
N SER A 254 4.64 -1.19 -2.51
CA SER A 254 3.96 -1.90 -3.59
C SER A 254 4.14 -1.14 -4.89
N GLY A 255 4.55 -1.84 -5.95
CA GLY A 255 4.75 -1.21 -7.25
C GLY A 255 5.40 -2.11 -8.27
N TYR A 256 5.59 -1.59 -9.47
CA TYR A 256 6.37 -2.27 -10.49
C TYR A 256 7.88 -2.14 -10.21
N VAL A 257 8.67 -3.10 -10.68
CA VAL A 257 10.12 -3.10 -10.49
C VAL A 257 10.77 -1.96 -11.28
N PHE A 258 11.59 -1.14 -10.62
CA PHE A 258 12.37 -0.09 -11.26
C PHE A 258 13.67 -0.61 -11.90
N PRO A 259 14.23 0.09 -12.89
CA PRO A 259 15.55 -0.21 -13.46
C PRO A 259 16.65 -0.36 -12.41
N GLU A 260 16.64 0.53 -11.42
CA GLU A 260 17.65 0.62 -10.37
C GLU A 260 17.03 1.20 -9.09
N TYR A 261 17.54 0.76 -7.95
CA TYR A 261 17.18 1.26 -6.62
C TYR A 261 18.44 1.84 -5.96
N SER A 262 18.32 3.07 -5.47
CA SER A 262 19.30 3.74 -4.63
C SER A 262 18.69 3.93 -3.25
N VAL A 263 18.97 3.00 -2.34
CA VAL A 263 18.42 3.06 -0.98
C VAL A 263 19.55 3.31 -0.01
N CYS A 264 19.47 4.45 0.69
CA CYS A 264 20.46 4.88 1.67
C CYS A 264 19.87 4.82 3.07
N ASP A 265 20.71 4.44 4.04
CA ASP A 265 20.46 4.63 5.47
C ASP A 265 19.13 4.05 6.00
N LEU A 266 18.90 2.74 5.86
CA LEU A 266 17.75 2.03 6.48
C LEU A 266 18.12 1.24 7.75
N ASN A 267 19.12 1.71 8.51
CA ASN A 267 19.67 0.99 9.65
C ASN A 267 18.68 0.76 10.81
N LEU A 268 17.64 1.59 10.91
CA LEU A 268 16.59 1.49 11.93
C LEU A 268 15.36 0.71 11.45
N LEU A 269 15.35 0.23 10.21
CA LEU A 269 14.21 -0.48 9.65
C LEU A 269 14.02 -1.82 10.37
N VAL A 270 12.82 -2.04 10.90
CA VAL A 270 12.47 -3.24 11.67
C VAL A 270 11.56 -4.17 10.86
N GLU A 271 10.63 -3.59 10.10
CA GLU A 271 9.61 -4.31 9.34
C GLU A 271 9.51 -3.78 7.91
N ALA A 272 9.53 -4.69 6.94
CA ALA A 272 9.31 -4.38 5.53
C ALA A 272 8.21 -5.26 4.94
N ARG A 273 7.33 -4.65 4.16
CA ARG A 273 6.32 -5.32 3.34
C ARG A 273 6.55 -4.96 1.89
N LEU A 274 6.78 -5.96 1.05
CA LEU A 274 7.09 -5.78 -0.35
C LEU A 274 6.03 -6.45 -1.23
N SER A 275 5.52 -5.68 -2.18
CA SER A 275 4.63 -6.15 -3.24
C SER A 275 5.12 -5.65 -4.61
N LEU A 276 6.18 -6.28 -5.10
CA LEU A 276 6.85 -5.95 -6.35
C LEU A 276 6.25 -6.71 -7.53
N LYS A 277 5.84 -6.01 -8.59
CA LYS A 277 5.31 -6.60 -9.82
C LYS A 277 6.32 -6.46 -10.96
N LEU A 278 6.41 -7.50 -11.79
CA LEU A 278 7.12 -7.42 -13.06
C LEU A 278 6.26 -6.71 -14.11
N TRP A 279 6.89 -6.00 -15.04
CA TRP A 279 6.23 -5.35 -16.16
C TRP A 279 5.68 -6.33 -17.20
N GLU A 280 6.33 -7.49 -17.30
CA GLU A 280 5.98 -8.54 -18.24
C GLU A 280 5.57 -9.81 -17.49
N SER A 281 4.65 -10.55 -18.08
CA SER A 281 4.27 -11.86 -17.57
C SER A 281 5.41 -12.86 -17.76
N THR A 282 5.67 -13.65 -16.73
CA THR A 282 6.66 -14.71 -16.73
C THR A 282 6.06 -16.07 -17.11
N ASN A 283 4.77 -16.11 -17.49
CA ASN A 283 4.06 -17.36 -17.78
C ASN A 283 4.72 -18.19 -18.89
N ASP A 284 5.25 -17.52 -19.91
CA ASP A 284 5.92 -18.15 -21.05
C ASP A 284 7.35 -18.57 -20.72
N TYR A 285 7.89 -18.22 -19.55
CA TYR A 285 9.17 -18.73 -19.05
C TYR A 285 9.02 -20.12 -18.40
N ASP A 286 7.93 -20.84 -18.67
CA ASP A 286 7.92 -22.30 -18.46
C ASP A 286 8.99 -22.93 -19.34
N TYR A 287 10.09 -23.30 -18.69
CA TYR A 287 11.24 -23.98 -19.27
C TYR A 287 10.87 -25.43 -19.60
N SER A 288 10.09 -25.66 -20.65
CA SER A 288 10.09 -26.94 -21.35
C SER A 288 11.30 -27.00 -22.27
N ASP A 289 12.50 -27.13 -21.69
CA ASP A 289 13.64 -27.60 -22.47
C ASP A 289 13.53 -29.12 -22.57
N THR A 290 13.13 -29.56 -23.76
CA THR A 290 13.41 -30.87 -24.37
C THR A 290 13.03 -32.11 -23.56
N ASP A 291 11.79 -32.57 -23.73
CA ASP A 291 11.51 -34.01 -23.70
C ASP A 291 12.15 -34.63 -24.96
N ASP A 292 13.45 -34.89 -24.94
CA ASP A 292 14.02 -36.01 -25.70
C ASP A 292 13.80 -37.30 -24.89
N ASP A 293 12.53 -37.59 -24.58
CA ASP A 293 12.11 -38.97 -24.35
C ASP A 293 11.90 -39.56 -25.74
N VAL A 294 13.00 -39.91 -26.42
CA VAL A 294 12.96 -40.84 -27.54
C VAL A 294 12.53 -42.18 -26.98
N ASP A 295 11.22 -42.40 -26.93
CA ASP A 295 10.67 -43.74 -26.85
C ASP A 295 10.98 -44.40 -28.21
N ASP A 296 11.85 -45.41 -28.16
CA ASP A 296 12.55 -46.01 -29.30
C ASP A 296 11.62 -46.91 -30.16
N ASN A 297 10.36 -46.54 -30.33
CA ASN A 297 9.40 -47.16 -31.24
C ASN A 297 8.24 -46.20 -31.53
N ASP A 298 8.34 -45.44 -32.62
CA ASP A 298 7.36 -45.43 -33.70
C ASP A 298 7.81 -44.41 -34.76
N GLU A 299 7.71 -44.78 -36.04
CA GLU A 299 7.92 -43.87 -37.17
C GLU A 299 6.96 -42.68 -37.06
N VAL A 300 7.48 -41.49 -36.72
CA VAL A 300 6.73 -40.24 -36.82
C VAL A 300 7.50 -39.23 -37.66
N ASP A 301 6.80 -38.70 -38.65
CA ASP A 301 7.25 -37.80 -39.72
C ASP A 301 8.02 -36.57 -39.19
N PHE A 302 9.23 -36.38 -39.69
CA PHE A 302 10.15 -35.30 -39.32
C PHE A 302 9.76 -34.00 -40.04
N TYR A 303 8.90 -33.17 -39.44
CA TYR A 303 8.88 -31.73 -39.71
C TYR A 303 9.54 -31.01 -38.53
N LEU A 304 10.87 -30.95 -38.56
CA LEU A 304 11.64 -30.01 -37.74
C LEU A 304 11.40 -28.59 -38.26
N ASP A 305 10.44 -27.89 -37.68
CA ASP A 305 10.41 -26.44 -37.74
C ASP A 305 11.58 -25.93 -36.88
N PHE A 306 12.70 -25.63 -37.54
CA PHE A 306 13.80 -24.82 -37.02
C PHE A 306 13.30 -23.38 -36.77
N TYR A 307 12.48 -23.17 -35.74
CA TYR A 307 12.40 -21.85 -35.13
C TYR A 307 13.60 -21.72 -34.20
N ASP A 308 14.59 -20.96 -34.67
CA ASP A 308 15.64 -20.38 -33.85
C ASP A 308 14.96 -19.78 -32.59
N PRO A 309 15.28 -20.22 -31.36
CA PRO A 309 14.66 -19.65 -30.18
C PRO A 309 15.07 -18.19 -30.11
N VAL A 310 14.15 -17.31 -30.51
CA VAL A 310 14.31 -15.86 -30.36
C VAL A 310 14.71 -15.65 -28.90
N PRO A 311 15.89 -15.03 -28.63
CA PRO A 311 16.32 -14.82 -27.26
C PRO A 311 15.19 -14.06 -26.54
N LYS A 312 14.58 -14.70 -25.54
CA LYS A 312 13.56 -14.05 -24.72
C LYS A 312 14.20 -12.77 -24.15
N ALA A 313 13.51 -11.64 -24.30
CA ALA A 313 14.02 -10.36 -23.86
C ALA A 313 14.41 -10.44 -22.38
N ALA A 314 15.50 -9.78 -21.99
CA ALA A 314 15.90 -9.73 -20.60
C ALA A 314 14.78 -9.08 -19.79
N ILE A 315 14.37 -9.72 -18.68
CA ILE A 315 13.34 -9.17 -17.79
C ILE A 315 13.84 -7.83 -17.26
N PHE A 316 12.99 -6.82 -17.39
CA PHE A 316 13.30 -5.45 -17.01
C PHE A 316 13.33 -5.27 -15.48
N GLY A 317 14.38 -4.61 -14.98
CA GLY A 317 14.50 -4.18 -13.59
C GLY A 317 15.58 -4.90 -12.76
N ASP A 318 16.00 -4.27 -11.66
CA ASP A 318 17.00 -4.82 -10.72
C ASP A 318 16.64 -4.46 -9.28
N VAL A 319 16.29 -5.45 -8.47
CA VAL A 319 15.90 -5.24 -7.06
C VAL A 319 17.06 -5.48 -6.09
N THR A 320 18.26 -5.80 -6.57
CA THR A 320 19.40 -6.24 -5.75
C THR A 320 19.75 -5.24 -4.65
N ALA A 321 19.80 -3.95 -5.00
CA ALA A 321 20.10 -2.88 -4.05
C ALA A 321 18.99 -2.70 -2.99
N LEU A 322 17.71 -2.81 -3.39
CA LEU A 322 16.57 -2.77 -2.47
C LEU A 322 16.67 -3.93 -1.47
N VAL A 323 16.86 -5.16 -1.94
CA VAL A 323 16.94 -6.35 -1.08
C VAL A 323 18.14 -6.26 -0.13
N ALA A 324 19.29 -5.80 -0.62
CA ALA A 324 20.48 -5.55 0.22
C ALA A 324 20.22 -4.53 1.32
N SER A 325 19.52 -3.44 1.01
CA SER A 325 19.23 -2.36 1.97
C SER A 325 18.33 -2.78 3.13
N ILE A 326 17.45 -3.75 2.92
CA ILE A 326 16.53 -4.27 3.94
C ILE A 326 17.05 -5.51 4.67
N SER A 327 18.31 -5.89 4.49
CA SER A 327 18.89 -7.12 5.06
C SER A 327 18.90 -7.18 6.59
N ASN A 328 18.87 -6.03 7.28
CA ASN A 328 18.96 -5.93 8.73
C ASN A 328 17.62 -6.01 9.49
N ILE A 329 16.49 -6.16 8.78
CA ILE A 329 15.14 -6.18 9.38
C ILE A 329 14.89 -7.44 10.23
N THR A 330 13.84 -7.38 11.07
CA THR A 330 13.39 -8.51 11.89
C THR A 330 12.14 -9.21 11.34
N THR A 331 11.34 -8.48 10.56
CA THR A 331 10.08 -8.97 9.98
C THR A 331 9.99 -8.58 8.51
N LEU A 332 9.74 -9.57 7.65
CA LEU A 332 9.61 -9.38 6.20
C LEU A 332 8.31 -10.00 5.71
N HIS A 333 7.52 -9.24 4.96
CA HIS A 333 6.33 -9.72 4.26
C HIS A 333 6.52 -9.61 2.75
N LEU A 334 6.27 -10.70 2.03
CA LEU A 334 6.43 -10.78 0.57
C LEU A 334 5.12 -11.18 -0.09
N SER A 335 4.73 -10.43 -1.12
CA SER A 335 3.63 -10.82 -2.02
C SER A 335 4.07 -11.96 -2.95
N PRO A 336 3.12 -12.65 -3.63
CA PRO A 336 3.45 -13.70 -4.59
C PRO A 336 4.27 -13.16 -5.78
N ASP A 337 3.93 -11.96 -6.26
CA ASP A 337 4.67 -11.29 -7.34
C ASP A 337 6.10 -10.94 -6.93
N THR A 338 6.32 -10.62 -5.66
CA THR A 338 7.66 -10.28 -5.14
C THR A 338 8.60 -11.49 -5.20
N LEU A 339 8.09 -12.71 -5.04
CA LEU A 339 8.90 -13.91 -5.20
C LEU A 339 9.41 -14.06 -6.64
N GLU A 340 8.60 -13.73 -7.63
CA GLU A 340 9.04 -13.72 -9.03
C GLU A 340 10.00 -12.56 -9.30
N ALA A 341 9.71 -11.37 -8.78
CA ALA A 341 10.62 -10.23 -8.87
C ALA A 341 12.00 -10.56 -8.30
N PHE A 342 12.07 -11.26 -7.16
CA PHE A 342 13.34 -11.71 -6.60
C PHE A 342 14.01 -12.77 -7.49
N GLN A 343 13.25 -13.71 -8.04
CA GLN A 343 13.80 -14.74 -8.92
C GLN A 343 14.46 -14.17 -10.19
N PHE A 344 13.85 -13.13 -10.78
CA PHE A 344 14.27 -12.64 -12.10
C PHE A 344 15.10 -11.34 -12.03
N CYS A 345 14.88 -10.51 -11.02
CA CYS A 345 15.53 -9.19 -10.91
C CYS A 345 16.50 -9.08 -9.72
N CYS A 346 16.66 -10.11 -8.87
CA CYS A 346 17.65 -10.10 -7.79
C CYS A 346 18.89 -10.90 -8.19
N LYS A 347 19.99 -10.20 -8.49
CA LYS A 347 21.26 -10.83 -8.92
C LYS A 347 22.00 -11.47 -7.75
N PHE A 348 21.86 -10.89 -6.55
CA PHE A 348 22.54 -11.33 -5.35
C PHE A 348 21.61 -11.25 -4.15
N MET A 349 21.30 -12.40 -3.55
CA MET A 349 20.50 -12.48 -2.33
C MET A 349 21.40 -12.23 -1.10
N PRO A 350 21.14 -11.19 -0.29
CA PRO A 350 21.88 -10.96 0.95
C PRO A 350 21.46 -11.97 2.03
N VAL A 351 22.29 -12.10 3.06
CA VAL A 351 21.94 -12.85 4.27
C VAL A 351 21.15 -11.94 5.21
N PHE A 352 20.04 -12.47 5.73
CA PHE A 352 19.16 -11.79 6.68
C PHE A 352 19.43 -12.28 8.10
N ASP A 353 20.54 -11.86 8.69
CA ASP A 353 21.00 -12.36 9.99
C ASP A 353 20.04 -12.04 11.15
N ASN A 354 19.29 -10.94 11.05
CA ASN A 354 18.37 -10.50 12.10
C ASN A 354 16.91 -10.91 11.85
N LEU A 355 16.61 -11.56 10.73
CA LEU A 355 15.24 -11.86 10.36
C LEU A 355 14.68 -13.01 11.20
N LEU A 356 13.65 -12.70 11.99
CA LEU A 356 12.97 -13.65 12.87
C LEU A 356 11.63 -14.10 12.29
N ASN A 357 10.94 -13.23 11.55
CA ASN A 357 9.61 -13.49 11.02
C ASN A 357 9.59 -13.27 9.50
N LEU A 358 9.27 -14.32 8.75
CA LEU A 358 9.06 -14.25 7.31
C LEU A 358 7.62 -14.61 6.99
N SER A 359 6.92 -13.73 6.30
CA SER A 359 5.55 -13.93 5.86
C SER A 359 5.48 -13.91 4.34
N ILE A 360 4.91 -14.94 3.75
CA ILE A 360 4.83 -15.11 2.30
C ILE A 360 3.37 -15.34 1.92
N GLU A 361 2.89 -14.54 0.98
CA GLU A 361 1.61 -14.78 0.32
C GLU A 361 1.84 -15.67 -0.91
N SER A 362 0.99 -16.68 -1.10
CA SER A 362 1.10 -17.62 -2.22
C SER A 362 -0.05 -17.42 -3.21
N HIS A 363 0.22 -17.64 -4.50
CA HIS A 363 -0.80 -17.59 -5.54
C HIS A 363 -0.57 -18.68 -6.57
N LYS A 364 -1.64 -19.32 -7.04
CA LYS A 364 -1.61 -20.46 -7.99
C LYS A 364 -0.93 -20.15 -9.33
N GLU A 365 -0.80 -18.87 -9.67
CA GLU A 365 -0.18 -18.40 -10.92
C GLU A 365 1.30 -18.01 -10.75
N LYS A 366 1.80 -17.95 -9.51
CA LYS A 366 3.14 -17.48 -9.17
C LYS A 366 3.96 -18.59 -8.56
N GLY A 367 5.20 -18.75 -9.01
CA GLY A 367 6.07 -19.86 -8.60
C GLY A 367 6.84 -19.61 -7.30
N TRP A 368 7.46 -20.66 -6.77
CA TRP A 368 8.25 -20.66 -5.53
C TRP A 368 9.77 -20.86 -5.78
N GLN A 369 10.27 -20.51 -6.95
CA GLN A 369 11.64 -20.82 -7.39
C GLN A 369 12.71 -20.18 -6.49
N ILE A 370 12.45 -18.97 -5.97
CA ILE A 370 13.40 -18.27 -5.10
C ILE A 370 13.40 -18.80 -3.66
N MET A 371 12.37 -19.56 -3.26
CA MET A 371 12.15 -19.96 -1.87
C MET A 371 13.33 -20.71 -1.24
N PRO A 372 13.98 -21.69 -1.91
CA PRO A 372 15.15 -22.36 -1.36
C PRO A 372 16.29 -21.39 -1.03
N LEU A 373 16.58 -20.45 -1.94
CA LEU A 373 17.65 -19.45 -1.75
C LEU A 373 17.28 -18.47 -0.64
N LEU A 374 16.03 -17.99 -0.60
CA LEU A 374 15.54 -17.08 0.42
C LEU A 374 15.63 -17.71 1.82
N LEU A 375 15.15 -18.95 1.97
CA LEU A 375 15.19 -19.68 3.25
C LEU A 375 16.63 -19.98 3.71
N LYS A 376 17.53 -20.39 2.79
CA LYS A 376 18.96 -20.54 3.09
C LYS A 376 19.60 -19.23 3.53
N SER A 377 19.09 -18.09 3.07
CA SER A 377 19.57 -16.76 3.42
C SER A 377 19.04 -16.23 4.76
N CYS A 378 18.17 -16.97 5.45
CA CYS A 378 17.56 -16.58 6.74
C CYS A 378 17.97 -17.52 7.88
N PRO A 379 19.23 -17.47 8.36
CA PRO A 379 19.77 -18.47 9.29
C PRO A 379 19.07 -18.49 10.66
N ASN A 380 18.56 -17.35 11.12
CA ASN A 380 17.93 -17.18 12.43
C ASN A 380 16.40 -17.11 12.36
N LEU A 381 15.79 -17.61 11.29
CA LEU A 381 14.34 -17.53 11.11
C LEU A 381 13.59 -18.37 12.15
N HIS A 382 12.72 -17.73 12.95
CA HIS A 382 11.95 -18.37 14.02
C HIS A 382 10.50 -18.66 13.60
N THR A 383 9.87 -17.72 12.91
CA THR A 383 8.47 -17.79 12.48
C THR A 383 8.39 -17.73 10.97
N LEU A 384 7.77 -18.75 10.37
CA LEU A 384 7.44 -18.77 8.95
C LEU A 384 5.91 -18.73 8.80
N VAL A 385 5.41 -17.71 8.11
CA VAL A 385 3.97 -17.51 7.87
C VAL A 385 3.69 -17.67 6.38
N PHE A 386 2.68 -18.47 6.05
CA PHE A 386 2.13 -18.58 4.72
C PHE A 386 0.67 -18.15 4.69
N LYS A 387 0.32 -17.30 3.74
CA LYS A 387 -1.06 -17.01 3.37
C LYS A 387 -1.38 -17.81 2.11
N GLY A 388 -2.03 -18.95 2.31
CA GLY A 388 -2.21 -19.98 1.29
C GLY A 388 -0.91 -20.74 0.99
N LEU A 389 -1.04 -21.98 0.51
CA LEU A 389 0.09 -22.85 0.15
C LEU A 389 0.12 -23.22 -1.35
N LEU A 390 -0.91 -22.85 -2.10
CA LEU A 390 -1.00 -23.11 -3.53
C LEU A 390 -0.11 -22.12 -4.31
N HIS A 391 0.71 -22.66 -5.21
CA HIS A 391 1.62 -21.91 -6.06
C HIS A 391 1.73 -22.57 -7.44
N LYS A 392 2.23 -21.84 -8.45
CA LYS A 392 2.50 -22.40 -9.78
C LYS A 392 3.63 -23.43 -9.66
N VAL A 393 3.33 -24.68 -10.00
CA VAL A 393 4.33 -25.74 -10.02
C VAL A 393 5.25 -25.53 -11.22
N THR A 394 6.55 -25.42 -10.95
CA THR A 394 7.58 -25.34 -11.99
C THR A 394 8.68 -26.35 -11.70
N ASN A 395 9.49 -26.69 -12.70
CA ASN A 395 10.67 -27.55 -12.53
C ASN A 395 11.79 -26.91 -11.69
N ARG A 396 11.65 -25.64 -11.29
CA ARG A 396 12.63 -24.87 -10.50
C ARG A 396 12.15 -24.50 -9.10
N CYS A 397 10.98 -24.96 -8.64
CA CYS A 397 10.54 -24.72 -7.26
C CYS A 397 11.51 -25.30 -6.20
N GLY A 398 12.46 -26.13 -6.62
CA GLY A 398 13.52 -26.65 -5.78
C GLY A 398 12.96 -27.60 -4.70
N ASP A 399 13.53 -27.51 -3.51
CA ASP A 399 13.25 -28.41 -2.39
C ASP A 399 12.42 -27.78 -1.25
N ALA A 400 12.08 -26.50 -1.39
CA ALA A 400 11.15 -25.77 -0.51
C ALA A 400 9.71 -26.29 -0.66
N CYS A 401 9.34 -26.86 -1.81
CA CYS A 401 8.02 -27.45 -2.07
C CYS A 401 8.04 -28.97 -2.30
N ALA A 402 6.87 -29.59 -2.19
CA ALA A 402 6.65 -31.01 -2.49
C ALA A 402 6.45 -31.31 -3.99
N CYS A 403 6.30 -30.29 -4.84
CA CYS A 403 5.79 -30.43 -6.20
C CYS A 403 6.68 -31.19 -7.20
N ILE A 404 7.99 -31.27 -6.98
CA ILE A 404 8.93 -31.96 -7.89
C ILE A 404 9.36 -33.31 -7.27
N PRO A 405 9.09 -34.46 -7.94
CA PRO A 405 9.57 -35.75 -7.50
C PRO A 405 11.10 -35.83 -7.49
N ARG A 406 11.69 -36.48 -6.47
CA ARG A 406 13.15 -36.70 -6.32
C ARG A 406 13.88 -37.25 -7.57
N LYS A 407 13.18 -37.87 -8.52
CA LYS A 407 13.77 -38.47 -9.73
C LYS A 407 14.26 -37.45 -10.76
N GLN A 408 13.61 -36.29 -10.88
CA GLN A 408 14.06 -35.21 -11.79
C GLN A 408 15.17 -34.33 -11.18
N ARG A 409 15.37 -34.37 -9.85
CA ARG A 409 16.48 -33.66 -9.19
C ARG A 409 17.86 -34.26 -9.46
N LYS A 410 17.93 -35.48 -10.00
CA LYS A 410 19.18 -36.25 -10.21
C LYS A 410 20.03 -35.81 -11.41
N ILE A 411 19.58 -34.83 -12.21
CA ILE A 411 20.34 -34.36 -13.39
C ILE A 411 21.27 -33.18 -13.04
N VAL A 412 21.19 -32.62 -11.83
CA VAL A 412 22.16 -31.62 -11.33
C VAL A 412 23.13 -32.32 -10.38
N ASN A 413 24.42 -32.12 -10.64
CA ASN A 413 25.59 -32.82 -10.12
C ASN A 413 25.58 -33.24 -8.63
N GLU A 414 26.30 -34.33 -8.38
CA GLU A 414 26.63 -34.97 -7.11
C GLU A 414 27.26 -34.01 -6.07
N GLU A 415 26.44 -33.25 -5.37
CA GLU A 415 26.61 -32.94 -3.95
C GLU A 415 25.22 -33.15 -3.33
N GLU A 416 25.09 -33.97 -2.28
CA GLU A 416 23.84 -34.08 -1.52
C GLU A 416 23.57 -32.75 -0.81
N GLU A 417 23.11 -31.73 -1.55
CA GLU A 417 22.72 -30.45 -0.98
C GLU A 417 21.62 -30.71 0.04
N LEU A 418 21.94 -30.41 1.31
CA LEU A 418 20.99 -30.47 2.41
C LEU A 418 19.78 -29.62 2.06
N CYS A 419 18.60 -30.16 2.37
CA CYS A 419 17.36 -29.47 2.07
C CYS A 419 17.33 -28.11 2.78
N CYS A 420 16.93 -27.03 2.08
CA CYS A 420 16.82 -25.69 2.67
C CYS A 420 15.97 -25.67 3.96
N LEU A 421 14.97 -26.55 4.05
CA LEU A 421 14.11 -26.71 5.22
C LEU A 421 14.79 -27.40 6.40
N TRP A 422 15.79 -28.26 6.17
CA TRP A 422 16.56 -28.89 7.26
C TRP A 422 17.46 -27.89 7.97
N THR A 423 17.96 -26.89 7.24
CA THR A 423 18.82 -25.85 7.80
C THR A 423 18.03 -24.75 8.53
N CYS A 424 16.72 -24.69 8.33
CA CYS A 424 15.85 -23.69 8.95
C CYS A 424 15.65 -23.94 10.45
N GLN A 425 15.89 -22.92 11.28
CA GLN A 425 15.64 -22.92 12.73
C GLN A 425 14.18 -22.57 13.10
N VAL A 426 13.24 -22.79 12.17
CA VAL A 426 11.84 -22.38 12.32
C VAL A 426 11.16 -23.17 13.42
N LYS A 427 10.66 -22.45 14.43
CA LYS A 427 9.91 -23.00 15.56
C LYS A 427 8.40 -22.89 15.37
N ILE A 428 7.95 -21.84 14.69
CA ILE A 428 6.52 -21.56 14.48
C ILE A 428 6.24 -21.52 12.98
N LEU A 429 5.42 -22.44 12.50
CA LEU A 429 4.85 -22.39 11.15
C LEU A 429 3.39 -21.95 11.23
N LYS A 430 3.02 -20.86 10.60
CA LYS A 430 1.63 -20.38 10.57
C LYS A 430 1.09 -20.42 9.14
N ILE A 431 -0.05 -21.07 8.94
CA ILE A 431 -0.80 -21.07 7.67
C ILE A 431 -2.12 -20.38 7.92
N SER A 432 -2.41 -19.23 7.31
CA SER A 432 -3.62 -18.46 7.62
C SER A 432 -4.85 -18.82 6.77
N GLU A 433 -4.64 -19.32 5.55
CA GLU A 433 -5.70 -19.60 4.56
C GLU A 433 -5.56 -21.04 4.04
N TYR A 434 -5.64 -22.03 4.92
CA TYR A 434 -5.52 -23.44 4.53
C TYR A 434 -6.81 -23.93 3.85
N GLY A 435 -6.70 -24.33 2.58
CA GLY A 435 -7.82 -24.83 1.78
C GLY A 435 -8.08 -26.34 1.94
N GLY A 436 -7.08 -27.12 2.34
CA GLY A 436 -7.21 -28.56 2.53
C GLY A 436 -7.18 -29.39 1.26
N SER A 437 -6.76 -28.82 0.14
CA SER A 437 -6.54 -29.57 -1.10
C SER A 437 -5.43 -30.62 -0.94
N PHE A 438 -5.39 -31.60 -1.84
CA PHE A 438 -4.34 -32.63 -1.83
C PHE A 438 -2.93 -32.02 -1.93
N GLN A 439 -2.76 -30.97 -2.73
CA GLN A 439 -1.49 -30.26 -2.90
C GLN A 439 -1.05 -29.58 -1.59
N GLU A 440 -1.96 -28.90 -0.90
CA GLU A 440 -1.64 -28.26 0.38
C GLU A 440 -1.35 -29.30 1.46
N LEU A 441 -2.07 -30.43 1.47
CA LEU A 441 -1.82 -31.52 2.42
C LEU A 441 -0.42 -32.15 2.20
N ASP A 442 -0.01 -32.31 0.93
CA ASP A 442 1.32 -32.81 0.59
C ASP A 442 2.42 -31.80 0.97
N GLN A 443 2.17 -30.50 0.77
CA GLN A 443 3.06 -29.44 1.22
C GLN A 443 3.19 -29.41 2.75
N MET A 444 2.09 -29.59 3.48
CA MET A 444 2.11 -29.72 4.94
C MET A 444 2.89 -30.94 5.40
N ARG A 445 2.72 -32.10 4.74
CA ARG A 445 3.51 -33.30 4.99
C ARG A 445 5.01 -33.03 4.78
N HIS A 446 5.34 -32.30 3.72
CA HIS A 446 6.72 -31.93 3.39
C HIS A 446 7.34 -31.02 4.45
N PHE A 447 6.62 -30.01 4.93
CA PHE A 447 7.10 -29.14 6.02
C PHE A 447 7.26 -29.89 7.34
N LEU A 448 6.24 -30.64 7.76
CA LEU A 448 6.27 -31.42 9.01
C LEU A 448 7.35 -32.50 9.00
N GLY A 449 7.67 -33.06 7.83
CA GLY A 449 8.70 -34.08 7.66
C GLY A 449 10.11 -33.54 7.52
N LYS A 450 10.32 -32.22 7.46
CA LYS A 450 11.63 -31.60 7.21
C LYS A 450 12.02 -30.49 8.17
N LEU A 451 11.09 -29.78 8.79
CA LEU A 451 11.41 -28.76 9.79
C LEU A 451 11.70 -29.46 11.13
N GLU A 452 12.98 -29.64 11.46
CA GLU A 452 13.42 -30.37 12.65
C GLU A 452 13.16 -29.60 13.96
N CYS A 453 13.29 -28.27 13.93
CA CYS A 453 13.13 -27.41 15.11
C CYS A 453 11.68 -26.97 15.38
N LEU A 454 10.71 -27.54 14.66
CA LEU A 454 9.33 -27.08 14.69
C LEU A 454 8.66 -27.40 16.04
N GLU A 455 8.17 -26.39 16.75
CA GLU A 455 7.50 -26.52 18.04
C GLU A 455 5.98 -26.36 17.89
N THR A 456 5.53 -25.47 16.99
CA THR A 456 4.11 -25.19 16.81
C THR A 456 3.75 -24.93 15.37
N VAL A 457 2.67 -25.55 14.91
CA VAL A 457 2.00 -25.25 13.64
C VAL A 457 0.65 -24.63 13.92
N LYS A 458 0.42 -23.40 13.45
CA LYS A 458 -0.86 -22.70 13.58
C LYS A 458 -1.58 -22.72 12.24
N VAL A 459 -2.79 -23.25 12.19
CA VAL A 459 -3.56 -23.41 10.96
C VAL A 459 -4.90 -22.67 11.07
N GLY A 460 -5.03 -21.57 10.33
CA GLY A 460 -6.30 -20.92 10.03
C GLY A 460 -6.93 -21.55 8.79
N VAL A 461 -8.21 -21.87 8.87
CA VAL A 461 -8.98 -22.47 7.75
C VAL A 461 -9.66 -21.35 6.96
N GLY A 462 -9.55 -21.39 5.63
CA GLY A 462 -10.22 -20.42 4.77
C GLY A 462 -11.74 -20.42 4.93
N ALA A 463 -12.38 -19.26 4.75
CA ALA A 463 -13.81 -19.06 5.01
C ALA A 463 -14.73 -20.04 4.27
N ASP A 464 -14.33 -20.47 3.08
CA ASP A 464 -15.11 -21.36 2.20
C ASP A 464 -15.16 -22.82 2.67
N ASN A 465 -14.33 -23.21 3.65
CA ASN A 465 -14.16 -24.59 4.09
C ASN A 465 -14.60 -24.86 5.54
N ASN A 466 -15.38 -23.93 6.13
CA ASN A 466 -15.84 -24.07 7.51
C ASN A 466 -16.64 -25.37 7.77
N ASP A 467 -17.38 -25.86 6.77
CA ASP A 467 -18.18 -27.09 6.89
C ASP A 467 -17.33 -28.37 6.96
N ASN A 468 -16.07 -28.33 6.50
CA ASN A 468 -15.16 -29.48 6.43
C ASN A 468 -14.03 -29.45 7.48
N ILE A 469 -14.04 -28.50 8.42
CA ILE A 469 -12.97 -28.29 9.41
C ILE A 469 -12.60 -29.58 10.15
N THR A 470 -13.57 -30.43 10.50
CA THR A 470 -13.31 -31.67 11.25
C THR A 470 -12.46 -32.66 10.45
N VAL A 471 -12.74 -32.80 9.14
CA VAL A 471 -11.99 -33.66 8.23
C VAL A 471 -10.60 -33.08 7.99
N LEU A 472 -10.49 -31.78 7.78
CA LEU A 472 -9.21 -31.09 7.62
C LEU A 472 -8.31 -31.26 8.86
N ARG A 473 -8.88 -31.10 10.05
CA ARG A 473 -8.20 -31.34 11.32
C ARG A 473 -7.69 -32.77 11.44
N ALA A 474 -8.54 -33.76 11.14
CA ALA A 474 -8.16 -35.17 11.19
C ALA A 474 -7.00 -35.48 10.24
N ASN A 475 -7.05 -34.98 9.00
CA ASN A 475 -6.01 -35.19 8.00
C ASN A 475 -4.66 -34.61 8.43
N LEU A 476 -4.65 -33.38 8.97
CA LEU A 476 -3.42 -32.72 9.43
C LEU A 476 -2.84 -33.39 10.67
N LEU A 477 -3.69 -33.76 11.64
CA LEU A 477 -3.25 -34.43 12.86
C LEU A 477 -2.66 -35.83 12.59
N ALA A 478 -3.08 -36.48 11.50
CA ALA A 478 -2.57 -37.78 11.06
C ALA A 478 -1.22 -37.71 10.33
N LEU A 479 -0.71 -36.52 10.00
CA LEU A 479 0.57 -36.38 9.32
C LEU A 479 1.75 -36.72 10.26
N PRO A 480 2.78 -37.43 9.75
CA PRO A 480 4.00 -37.67 10.52
C PRO A 480 4.75 -36.36 10.75
N ARG A 481 5.38 -36.24 11.92
CA ARG A 481 6.14 -35.05 12.34
C ARG A 481 7.58 -35.49 12.59
N LEU A 482 8.53 -34.71 12.09
CA LEU A 482 9.94 -34.92 12.36
C LEU A 482 10.29 -34.52 13.79
N SER A 483 9.80 -33.35 14.22
CA SER A 483 9.91 -32.88 15.60
C SER A 483 8.88 -33.57 16.50
N SER A 484 9.33 -34.15 17.61
CA SER A 484 8.48 -34.73 18.65
C SER A 484 7.72 -33.67 19.45
N GLU A 485 8.27 -32.46 19.55
CA GLU A 485 7.70 -31.35 20.31
C GLU A 485 6.64 -30.59 19.52
N CYS A 486 6.51 -30.86 18.21
CA CYS A 486 5.60 -30.14 17.32
C CYS A 486 4.12 -30.38 17.68
N ASN A 487 3.44 -29.33 18.13
CA ASN A 487 1.99 -29.31 18.28
C ASN A 487 1.30 -28.63 17.08
N ILE A 488 0.08 -29.05 16.73
CA ILE A 488 -0.74 -28.41 15.69
C ILE A 488 -1.94 -27.74 16.36
N GLU A 489 -2.03 -26.42 16.22
CA GLU A 489 -3.09 -25.57 16.75
C GLU A 489 -3.93 -25.02 15.59
N PHE A 490 -5.24 -24.98 15.77
CA PHE A 490 -6.16 -24.37 14.80
C PHE A 490 -6.60 -23.02 15.34
N ILE A 491 -6.43 -21.96 14.56
CA ILE A 491 -6.62 -20.55 14.98
C ILE A 491 -7.79 -19.88 14.27
#